data_AF-A0A367M0X3-F1
#
_entry.id   AF-A0A367M0X3-F1
#
_cell.length_a   1.000
_cell.length_b   1.000
_cell.length_c   1.000
_cell.angle_alpha   90.00
_cell.angle_beta   90.00
_cell.angle_gamma   90.00
#
_symmetry.space_group_name_H-M   'P 1'
#
loop_
_entity.id
_entity.type
_entity.pdbx_description
1 polymer ?
#
loop_
_entity_poly.entity_id
_entity_poly.type
_entity_poly.pdbx_seq_one_letter_code
_entity_poly.pdbx_strand_id
1 'polypeptide(L)'
;ALGLSNGQVLVFQHTYKVTYPDNKKTITPEIAFPYGETPIGLDLQGRPLEHVSINAGDDSLLLAGSVDKQLLLLSMTREENMLTGESTLDEERIELPQIAEPVKAIYLDPRKQWLYVINGRATADVFDLHSRQLNGRYKLLEDPNAEVTASTQLLGGISLLVGDSKGGIAQWFMARDTDGEPRLSHVRDFNLDGAPISAIAPEQRRKGFIALDEKGNLGVFHSTAHRTLLVPPVAASSGVLPLSPRANRLLLGQGGKIHRFALRDPHP
;
A
#
# COMPACT_ATOMS: atom_id res chain seq x y z
N ALA A 1 7.53 -6.29 -1.81
CA ALA A 1 8.82 -6.27 -1.09
C ALA A 1 8.57 -6.62 0.37
N LEU A 2 9.56 -7.19 1.05
CA LEU A 2 9.52 -7.49 2.50
C LEU A 2 10.67 -6.77 3.19
N GLY A 3 10.37 -6.05 4.27
CA GLY A 3 11.36 -5.53 5.20
C GLY A 3 11.78 -6.64 6.15
N LEU A 4 13.09 -6.80 6.35
CA LEU A 4 13.66 -7.84 7.19
C LEU A 4 14.13 -7.24 8.53
N SER A 5 14.27 -8.10 9.53
CA SER A 5 14.70 -7.71 10.88
C SER A 5 16.17 -7.28 10.97
N ASN A 6 16.91 -7.33 9.86
CA ASN A 6 18.34 -7.03 9.75
C ASN A 6 18.62 -5.82 8.84
N GLY A 7 17.65 -4.91 8.67
CA GLY A 7 17.82 -3.69 7.88
C GLY A 7 17.75 -3.88 6.36
N GLN A 8 17.46 -5.09 5.88
CA GLN A 8 17.44 -5.38 4.45
C GLN A 8 16.01 -5.49 3.89
N VAL A 9 15.87 -5.28 2.59
CA VAL A 9 14.61 -5.43 1.85
C VAL A 9 14.77 -6.51 0.79
N LEU A 10 13.88 -7.50 0.81
CA LEU A 10 13.78 -8.50 -0.25
C LEU A 10 12.71 -8.08 -1.26
N VAL A 11 13.11 -7.90 -2.51
CA VAL A 11 12.20 -7.53 -3.61
C VAL A 11 11.88 -8.76 -4.45
N PHE A 12 10.60 -9.10 -4.50
CA PHE A 12 10.09 -10.20 -5.32
C PHE A 12 8.73 -9.84 -5.90
N GLN A 13 8.35 -10.56 -6.94
CA GLN A 13 7.11 -10.40 -7.67
C GLN A 13 6.48 -11.78 -7.94
N HIS A 14 5.16 -11.87 -7.77
CA HIS A 14 4.42 -13.02 -8.26
C HIS A 14 4.24 -12.92 -9.77
N THR A 15 4.72 -13.93 -10.51
CA THR A 15 4.53 -14.06 -11.95
C THR A 15 3.68 -15.30 -12.25
N TYR A 16 2.95 -15.26 -13.36
CA TYR A 16 2.05 -16.36 -13.75
C TYR A 16 2.32 -16.71 -15.20
N LYS A 17 3.17 -17.72 -15.43
CA LYS A 17 3.56 -18.14 -16.77
C LYS A 17 2.43 -18.95 -17.40
N VAL A 18 1.96 -18.52 -18.57
CA VAL A 18 0.92 -19.23 -19.33
C VAL A 18 1.60 -20.09 -20.38
N THR A 19 1.36 -21.40 -20.33
CA THR A 19 1.85 -22.38 -21.30
C THR A 19 0.71 -23.21 -21.85
N TYR A 20 0.95 -23.93 -22.95
CA TYR A 20 -0.04 -24.79 -23.61
C TYR A 20 0.50 -26.22 -23.85
N PRO A 21 0.96 -26.93 -22.81
CA PRO A 21 1.30 -28.35 -22.97
C PRO A 21 0.07 -29.12 -23.46
N ASP A 22 0.23 -29.93 -24.51
CA ASP A 22 -0.84 -30.70 -25.15
C ASP A 22 -2.07 -29.86 -25.54
N ASN A 23 -1.87 -28.61 -25.99
CA ASN A 23 -2.93 -27.64 -26.27
C ASN A 23 -3.86 -27.33 -25.08
N LYS A 24 -3.43 -27.61 -23.84
CA LYS A 24 -4.17 -27.28 -22.61
C LYS A 24 -3.54 -26.10 -21.91
N LYS A 25 -4.32 -25.02 -21.74
CA LYS A 25 -3.88 -23.82 -21.02
C LYS A 25 -3.50 -24.17 -19.59
N THR A 26 -2.22 -24.01 -19.27
CA THR A 26 -1.63 -24.26 -17.94
C THR A 26 -1.02 -22.96 -17.42
N ILE A 27 -1.33 -22.60 -16.18
CA ILE A 27 -0.80 -21.40 -15.52
C ILE A 27 0.09 -21.84 -14.38
N THR A 28 1.38 -21.55 -14.47
CA THR A 28 2.37 -21.88 -13.43
C THR A 28 2.67 -20.61 -12.63
N PRO A 29 2.33 -20.56 -11.33
CA PRO A 29 2.73 -19.47 -10.46
C PRO A 29 4.23 -19.59 -10.12
N GLU A 30 4.94 -18.48 -10.21
CA GLU A 30 6.38 -18.39 -9.91
C GLU A 30 6.65 -17.13 -9.05
N ILE A 31 7.73 -17.16 -8.28
CA ILE A 31 8.26 -15.98 -7.59
C ILE A 31 9.50 -15.55 -8.36
N ALA A 32 9.45 -14.36 -8.93
CA ALA A 32 10.58 -13.74 -9.60
C ALA A 32 11.27 -12.72 -8.68
N PHE A 33 12.59 -12.59 -8.82
CA PHE A 33 13.41 -11.64 -8.10
C PHE A 33 14.00 -10.63 -9.09
N PRO A 34 13.24 -9.58 -9.48
CA PRO A 34 13.66 -8.67 -10.56
C PRO A 34 14.96 -7.91 -10.28
N TYR A 35 15.32 -7.78 -9.00
CA TYR A 35 16.57 -7.15 -8.56
C TYR A 35 17.57 -8.15 -7.95
N GLY A 36 17.38 -9.45 -8.23
CA GLY A 36 18.18 -10.53 -7.67
C GLY A 36 17.65 -11.07 -6.33
N GLU A 37 18.10 -12.27 -5.98
CA GLU A 37 17.68 -12.96 -4.74
C GLU A 37 18.33 -12.39 -3.48
N THR A 38 19.44 -11.67 -3.63
CA THR A 38 20.15 -11.02 -2.53
C THR A 38 19.35 -9.83 -2.00
N PRO A 39 19.00 -9.79 -0.71
CA PRO A 39 18.32 -8.64 -0.11
C PRO A 39 19.15 -7.35 -0.19
N ILE A 40 18.47 -6.23 -0.43
CA ILE A 40 19.06 -4.89 -0.56
C ILE A 40 19.18 -4.24 0.81
N GLY A 41 20.34 -3.69 1.17
CA GLY A 41 20.56 -3.02 2.46
C GLY A 41 19.97 -1.61 2.52
N LEU A 42 18.85 -1.45 3.23
CA LEU A 42 18.17 -0.16 3.40
C LEU A 42 18.61 0.55 4.70
N ASP A 43 18.69 -0.17 5.82
CA ASP A 43 19.34 0.30 7.04
C ASP A 43 20.70 -0.38 7.21
N LEU A 44 21.78 0.39 7.03
CA LEU A 44 23.15 -0.13 7.14
C LEU A 44 23.55 -0.50 8.58
N GLN A 45 22.80 -0.02 9.58
CA GLN A 45 22.97 -0.40 10.98
C GLN A 45 22.33 -1.76 11.30
N GLY A 46 21.58 -2.33 10.36
CA GLY A 46 20.96 -3.64 10.51
C GLY A 46 19.77 -3.69 11.46
N ARG A 47 19.11 -2.56 11.74
CA ARG A 47 17.94 -2.52 12.62
C ARG A 47 16.69 -3.06 11.89
N PRO A 48 15.69 -3.60 12.62
CA PRO A 48 14.48 -4.11 12.00
C PRO A 48 13.71 -3.04 11.22
N LEU A 49 13.36 -3.34 9.97
CA LEU A 49 12.46 -2.50 9.19
C LEU A 49 11.01 -2.82 9.56
N GLU A 50 10.27 -1.83 10.05
CA GLU A 50 8.89 -2.02 10.52
C GLU A 50 7.87 -1.88 9.39
N HIS A 51 8.09 -0.89 8.51
CA HIS A 51 7.28 -0.67 7.32
C HIS A 51 8.18 -0.47 6.11
N VAL A 52 7.75 -0.99 4.96
CA VAL A 52 8.43 -0.81 3.68
C VAL A 52 7.44 -0.51 2.58
N SER A 53 7.84 0.37 1.66
CA SER A 53 7.14 0.66 0.41
C SER A 53 8.13 0.63 -0.74
N ILE A 54 7.66 0.23 -1.91
CA ILE A 54 8.47 0.08 -3.12
C ILE A 54 7.78 0.74 -4.30
N ASN A 55 8.55 1.43 -5.12
CA ASN A 55 8.19 1.81 -6.48
C ASN A 55 9.27 1.26 -7.42
N ALA A 56 8.90 0.27 -8.23
CA ALA A 56 9.77 -0.37 -9.19
C ALA A 56 9.30 -0.03 -10.61
N GLY A 57 10.23 0.42 -11.45
CA GLY A 57 10.09 0.53 -12.90
C GLY A 57 11.17 -0.27 -13.60
N ASP A 58 11.21 -0.21 -14.93
CA ASP A 58 12.10 -1.04 -15.76
C ASP A 58 13.58 -0.87 -15.36
N ASP A 59 14.04 0.37 -15.22
CA ASP A 59 15.46 0.68 -14.92
C ASP A 59 15.68 1.36 -13.57
N SER A 60 14.64 1.52 -12.76
CA SER A 60 14.75 2.24 -11.50
C SER A 60 13.92 1.64 -10.37
N LEU A 61 14.48 1.67 -9.18
CA LEU A 61 13.88 1.19 -7.94
C LEU A 61 13.95 2.31 -6.90
N LEU A 62 12.83 2.61 -6.27
CA LEU A 62 12.77 3.45 -5.09
C LEU A 62 12.22 2.63 -3.93
N LEU A 63 13.02 2.49 -2.88
CA LEU A 63 12.65 1.86 -1.63
C LEU A 63 12.47 2.94 -0.58
N ALA A 64 11.38 2.84 0.18
CA ALA A 64 11.17 3.58 1.41
C ALA A 64 10.97 2.59 2.55
N GLY A 65 11.52 2.89 3.72
CA GLY A 65 11.34 2.09 4.92
C GLY A 65 11.36 2.93 6.17
N SER A 66 11.03 2.31 7.29
CA SER A 66 11.11 2.94 8.62
C SER A 66 11.77 2.05 9.65
N VAL A 67 12.46 2.72 10.58
CA VAL A 67 12.96 2.18 11.83
C VAL A 67 12.50 3.16 12.92
N ASP A 68 11.48 2.79 13.71
CA ASP A 68 10.82 3.68 14.67
C ASP A 68 10.37 5.01 13.99
N LYS A 69 11.01 6.14 14.32
CA LYS A 69 10.71 7.47 13.77
C LYS A 69 11.64 7.90 12.63
N GLN A 70 12.55 7.03 12.20
CA GLN A 70 13.48 7.33 11.12
C GLN A 70 12.93 6.79 9.80
N LEU A 71 12.86 7.65 8.79
CA LEU A 71 12.59 7.26 7.41
C LEU A 71 13.91 6.98 6.68
N LEU A 72 13.91 5.92 5.87
CA LEU A 72 15.05 5.48 5.08
C LEU A 72 14.61 5.38 3.62
N LEU A 73 15.25 6.14 2.73
CA LEU A 73 14.97 6.10 1.30
C LEU A 73 16.22 5.74 0.51
N LEU A 74 16.06 4.81 -0.42
CA LEU A 74 17.11 4.36 -1.34
C LEU A 74 16.56 4.38 -2.76
N SER A 75 17.15 5.21 -3.62
CA SER A 75 16.95 5.16 -5.06
C SER A 75 18.07 4.34 -5.68
N MET A 76 17.73 3.44 -6.60
CA MET A 76 18.67 2.66 -7.38
C MET A 76 18.30 2.78 -8.86
N THR A 77 19.28 3.10 -9.69
CA THR A 77 19.09 3.21 -11.14
C THR A 77 20.09 2.28 -11.83
N ARG A 78 19.60 1.47 -12.77
CA ARG A 78 20.47 0.69 -13.65
C ARG A 78 20.78 1.52 -14.88
N GLU A 79 22.06 1.77 -15.12
CA GLU A 79 22.52 2.35 -16.38
C GLU A 79 23.17 1.25 -17.22
N GLU A 80 22.75 1.10 -18.47
CA GLU A 80 23.38 0.20 -19.43
C GLU A 80 24.19 1.01 -20.45
N ASN A 81 25.49 0.70 -20.54
CA ASN A 81 26.34 1.29 -21.55
C ASN A 81 26.00 0.68 -22.91
N MET A 82 25.32 1.45 -23.77
CA MET A 82 24.88 0.99 -25.10
C MET A 82 26.03 0.56 -26.03
N LEU A 83 27.28 0.97 -25.74
CA LEU A 83 28.45 0.66 -26.56
C LEU A 83 29.16 -0.62 -26.08
N THR A 84 29.18 -0.88 -24.77
CA THR A 84 29.87 -2.05 -24.17
C THR A 84 28.94 -3.15 -23.69
N GLY A 85 27.64 -2.85 -23.49
CA GLY A 85 26.66 -3.73 -22.83
C GLY A 85 26.88 -3.89 -21.33
N GLU A 86 27.81 -3.15 -20.73
CA GLU A 86 28.04 -3.20 -19.28
C GLU A 86 26.92 -2.45 -18.55
N SER A 87 26.39 -3.05 -17.49
CA SER A 87 25.40 -2.39 -16.63
C SER A 87 26.05 -1.94 -15.31
N THR A 88 25.87 -0.68 -14.97
CA THR A 88 26.21 -0.10 -13.67
C THR A 88 24.94 0.12 -12.85
N LEU A 89 25.08 0.07 -11.53
CA LEU A 89 23.99 0.29 -10.59
C LEU A 89 24.35 1.49 -9.72
N ASP A 90 23.66 2.60 -9.93
CA ASP A 90 23.84 3.80 -9.14
C ASP A 90 22.88 3.77 -7.96
N GLU A 91 23.43 3.93 -6.76
CA GLU A 91 22.66 4.01 -5.51
C GLU A 91 22.71 5.42 -4.93
N GLU A 92 21.54 5.97 -4.62
CA GLU A 92 21.41 7.23 -3.90
C GLU A 92 20.57 7.03 -2.64
N ARG A 93 21.14 7.38 -1.48
CA ARG A 93 20.42 7.43 -0.20
C ARG A 93 19.86 8.83 0.00
N ILE A 94 18.55 8.93 0.15
CA ILE A 94 17.85 10.20 0.24
C ILE A 94 17.53 10.47 1.71
N GLU A 95 18.05 11.57 2.22
CA GLU A 95 17.70 12.06 3.56
C GLU A 95 16.38 12.84 3.48
N LEU A 96 15.43 12.48 4.36
CA LEU A 96 14.21 13.22 4.60
C LEU A 96 14.18 13.74 6.05
N PRO A 97 13.44 14.84 6.32
CA PRO A 97 13.22 15.29 7.67
C PRO A 97 12.64 14.19 8.58
N GLN A 98 13.06 14.17 9.84
CA GLN A 98 12.52 13.23 10.82
C GLN A 98 11.04 13.49 11.11
N ILE A 99 10.33 12.42 11.44
CA ILE A 99 8.93 12.49 11.89
C ILE A 99 8.87 12.49 13.43
N ALA A 100 7.78 13.03 13.98
CA ALA A 100 7.63 13.20 15.42
C ALA A 100 7.07 11.96 16.12
N GLU A 101 6.19 11.23 15.42
CA GLU A 101 5.43 10.10 15.95
C GLU A 101 5.85 8.79 15.29
N PRO A 102 5.66 7.63 15.96
CA PRO A 102 5.93 6.33 15.36
C PRO A 102 5.15 6.11 14.06
N VAL A 103 5.80 5.49 13.08
CA VAL A 103 5.17 5.11 11.80
C VAL A 103 4.13 4.02 12.03
N LYS A 104 2.99 4.13 11.34
CA LYS A 104 1.97 3.08 11.20
C LYS A 104 1.94 2.51 9.78
N ALA A 105 2.26 3.31 8.76
CA ALA A 105 2.36 2.87 7.37
C ALA A 105 3.15 3.85 6.50
N ILE A 106 3.72 3.35 5.40
CA ILE A 106 4.44 4.14 4.40
C ILE A 106 3.92 3.78 3.01
N TYR A 107 3.69 4.79 2.17
CA TYR A 107 3.26 4.61 0.79
C TYR A 107 4.03 5.52 -0.16
N LEU A 108 4.61 4.93 -1.21
CA LEU A 108 5.20 5.67 -2.32
C LEU A 108 4.16 5.89 -3.41
N ASP A 109 4.07 7.11 -3.93
CA ASP A 109 3.32 7.38 -5.16
C ASP A 109 3.97 6.63 -6.36
N PRO A 110 3.18 5.97 -7.23
CA PRO A 110 3.65 5.42 -8.51
C PRO A 110 4.44 6.39 -9.40
N ARG A 111 4.16 7.69 -9.34
CA ARG A 111 4.87 8.77 -10.05
C ARG A 111 6.15 9.22 -9.35
N LYS A 112 6.48 8.66 -8.17
CA LYS A 112 7.64 9.01 -7.34
C LYS A 112 7.66 10.50 -6.92
N GLN A 113 6.49 11.12 -6.83
CA GLN A 113 6.37 12.53 -6.42
C GLN A 113 6.19 12.65 -4.90
N TRP A 114 5.39 11.76 -4.32
CA TRP A 114 5.00 11.84 -2.92
C TRP A 114 5.38 10.58 -2.15
N LEU A 115 5.83 10.78 -0.92
CA LEU A 115 5.86 9.75 0.11
C LEU A 115 4.86 10.11 1.20
N TYR A 116 3.90 9.21 1.44
CA TYR A 116 2.92 9.35 2.50
C TYR A 116 3.37 8.51 3.70
N VAL A 117 3.43 9.12 4.88
CA VAL A 117 3.77 8.45 6.13
C VAL A 117 2.61 8.63 7.10
N ILE A 118 1.90 7.54 7.38
CA ILE A 118 0.85 7.53 8.38
C ILE A 118 1.52 7.29 9.72
N ASN A 119 1.31 8.19 10.68
CA ASN A 119 1.97 8.14 11.98
C ASN A 119 1.04 8.62 13.11
N GLY A 120 1.47 8.32 14.34
CA GLY A 120 0.72 8.67 15.55
C GLY A 120 -0.70 8.09 15.53
N ARG A 121 -1.67 8.83 16.08
CA ARG A 121 -3.06 8.38 16.11
C ARG A 121 -3.76 8.52 14.76
N ALA A 122 -3.62 9.68 14.10
CA ALA A 122 -4.41 10.00 12.91
C ALA A 122 -3.75 11.09 12.05
N THR A 123 -2.44 10.99 11.80
CA THR A 123 -1.69 11.98 11.03
C THR A 123 -1.08 11.36 9.79
N ALA A 124 -1.07 12.12 8.69
CA ALA A 124 -0.25 11.85 7.52
C ALA A 124 0.80 12.96 7.37
N ASP A 125 2.08 12.60 7.45
CA ASP A 125 3.17 13.44 6.97
C ASP A 125 3.40 13.11 5.49
N VAL A 126 3.34 14.14 4.63
CA VAL A 126 3.56 13.98 3.19
C VAL A 126 4.86 14.67 2.81
N PHE A 127 5.76 13.94 2.18
CA PHE A 127 7.02 14.46 1.68
C PHE A 127 6.98 14.59 0.17
N ASP A 128 7.48 15.72 -0.33
CA ASP A 128 7.81 15.91 -1.73
C ASP A 128 9.17 15.27 -1.99
N LEU A 129 9.20 14.25 -2.84
CA LEU A 129 10.43 13.50 -3.17
C LEU A 129 11.34 14.25 -4.14
N HIS A 130 10.83 15.24 -4.87
CA HIS A 130 11.64 16.07 -5.74
C HIS A 130 12.41 17.12 -4.94
N SER A 131 11.72 17.86 -4.08
CA SER A 131 12.37 18.86 -3.21
C SER A 131 13.01 18.25 -1.96
N ARG A 132 12.71 16.98 -1.64
CA ARG A 132 13.16 16.25 -0.44
C ARG A 132 12.74 16.95 0.86
N GLN A 133 11.61 17.64 0.83
CA GLN A 133 11.08 18.41 1.94
C GLN A 133 9.72 17.86 2.39
N LEU A 134 9.36 18.18 3.64
CA LEU A 134 8.01 17.97 4.13
C LEU A 134 7.08 18.94 3.40
N ASN A 135 6.11 18.40 2.64
CA ASN A 135 5.05 19.19 2.02
C ASN A 135 4.03 19.65 3.07
N GLY A 136 3.65 18.76 4.00
CA GLY A 136 2.72 19.11 5.06
C GLY A 136 2.42 17.97 6.02
N ARG A 137 1.83 18.34 7.16
CA ARG A 137 1.25 17.40 8.14
C ARG A 137 -0.26 17.55 8.11
N TYR A 138 -0.96 16.45 7.89
CA TYR A 138 -2.40 16.44 7.65
C TYR A 138 -3.10 15.63 8.72
N LYS A 139 -4.13 16.23 9.33
CA LYS A 139 -5.02 15.54 10.27
C LYS A 139 -5.99 14.67 9.46
N LEU A 140 -5.97 13.36 9.70
CA LEU A 140 -6.78 12.39 8.95
C LEU A 140 -8.16 12.14 9.54
N LEU A 141 -8.34 12.39 10.84
CA LEU A 141 -9.60 12.17 11.56
C LEU A 141 -9.92 13.38 12.41
N GLU A 142 -11.19 13.80 12.42
CA GLU A 142 -11.60 14.96 13.23
C GLU A 142 -11.79 14.61 14.71
N ASP A 143 -12.32 13.42 15.01
CA ASP A 143 -12.56 12.93 16.37
C ASP A 143 -11.23 12.63 17.10
N PRO A 144 -10.92 13.33 18.21
CA PRO A 144 -9.68 13.11 18.97
C PRO A 144 -9.63 11.76 19.68
N ASN A 145 -10.75 11.03 19.78
CA ASN A 145 -10.85 9.69 20.35
C ASN A 145 -10.85 8.59 19.29
N ALA A 146 -10.77 8.95 18.01
CA ALA A 146 -10.60 8.00 16.93
C ALA A 146 -9.11 7.88 16.56
N GLU A 147 -8.73 6.72 16.03
CA GLU A 147 -7.42 6.51 15.47
C GLU A 147 -7.48 5.75 14.15
N VAL A 148 -6.44 5.91 13.34
CA VAL A 148 -6.24 5.15 12.12
C VAL A 148 -5.82 3.73 12.48
N THR A 149 -6.60 2.77 12.02
CA THR A 149 -6.43 1.33 12.28
C THR A 149 -6.09 0.56 11.01
N ALA A 150 -6.45 1.08 9.83
CA ALA A 150 -6.07 0.49 8.54
C ALA A 150 -5.80 1.59 7.51
N SER A 151 -4.91 1.31 6.56
CA SER A 151 -4.73 2.18 5.39
C SER A 151 -4.26 1.37 4.18
N THR A 152 -4.49 1.89 2.97
CA THR A 152 -3.97 1.32 1.72
C THR A 152 -4.06 2.35 0.60
N GLN A 153 -3.20 2.26 -0.41
CA GLN A 153 -3.41 2.97 -1.67
C GLN A 153 -4.43 2.24 -2.55
N LEU A 154 -5.24 2.99 -3.30
CA LEU A 154 -6.10 2.46 -4.36
C LEU A 154 -5.29 2.17 -5.63
N LEU A 155 -5.94 1.49 -6.58
CA LEU A 155 -5.42 1.29 -7.93
C LEU A 155 -4.90 2.60 -8.55
N GLY A 156 -3.69 2.52 -9.09
CA GLY A 156 -2.99 3.67 -9.69
C GLY A 156 -2.30 4.56 -8.66
N GLY A 157 -2.39 4.27 -7.37
CA GLY A 157 -1.66 4.93 -6.27
C GLY A 157 -1.96 6.41 -6.06
N ILE A 158 -2.98 6.94 -6.74
CA ILE A 158 -3.40 8.34 -6.65
C ILE A 158 -4.12 8.63 -5.33
N SER A 159 -4.89 7.65 -4.83
CA SER A 159 -5.70 7.82 -3.62
C SER A 159 -5.24 6.91 -2.50
N LEU A 160 -5.28 7.44 -1.29
CA LEU A 160 -5.09 6.73 -0.05
C LEU A 160 -6.47 6.50 0.61
N LEU A 161 -6.75 5.27 1.01
CA LEU A 161 -7.86 4.94 1.91
C LEU A 161 -7.33 4.84 3.34
N VAL A 162 -8.07 5.43 4.26
CA VAL A 162 -7.77 5.47 5.69
C VAL A 162 -9.00 4.98 6.43
N GLY A 163 -8.90 3.83 7.10
CA GLY A 163 -9.92 3.27 7.97
C GLY A 163 -9.64 3.58 9.43
N ASP A 164 -10.70 3.81 10.20
CA ASP A 164 -10.60 4.25 11.59
C ASP A 164 -11.21 3.27 12.62
N SER A 165 -10.92 3.54 13.88
CA SER A 165 -11.40 2.80 15.06
C SER A 165 -12.91 2.92 15.32
N LYS A 166 -13.63 3.72 14.53
CA LYS A 166 -15.09 3.91 14.63
C LYS A 166 -15.83 3.30 13.43
N GLY A 167 -15.10 2.74 12.47
CA GLY A 167 -15.61 2.07 11.28
C GLY A 167 -15.89 3.01 10.09
N GLY A 168 -15.39 4.23 10.17
CA GLY A 168 -15.27 5.14 9.04
C GLY A 168 -14.09 4.76 8.14
N ILE A 169 -14.24 5.08 6.85
CA ILE A 169 -13.19 4.95 5.84
C ILE A 169 -13.17 6.23 5.01
N ALA A 170 -12.10 7.01 5.09
CA ALA A 170 -11.93 8.23 4.32
C ALA A 170 -11.01 8.00 3.12
N GLN A 171 -11.35 8.60 1.98
CA GLN A 171 -10.48 8.66 0.81
C GLN A 171 -9.79 10.03 0.73
N TRP A 172 -8.48 9.99 0.48
CA TRP A 172 -7.60 11.15 0.38
C TRP A 172 -6.81 11.11 -0.94
N PHE A 173 -6.53 12.26 -1.54
CA PHE A 173 -5.54 12.38 -2.63
C PHE A 173 -4.87 13.76 -2.64
N MET A 174 -3.73 13.88 -3.32
CA MET A 174 -3.07 15.18 -3.52
C MET A 174 -3.84 16.03 -4.53
N ALA A 175 -4.42 17.15 -4.09
CA ALA A 175 -5.15 18.11 -4.90
C ALA A 175 -4.44 19.47 -4.88
N ARG A 176 -4.63 20.30 -5.90
CA ARG A 176 -4.21 21.69 -5.82
C ARG A 176 -5.24 22.48 -5.04
N ASP A 177 -4.79 23.24 -4.06
CA ASP A 177 -5.63 24.14 -3.28
C ASP A 177 -5.74 25.53 -3.96
N THR A 178 -6.38 26.51 -3.32
CA THR A 178 -6.66 27.83 -3.89
C THR A 178 -5.44 28.63 -4.30
N ASP A 179 -4.29 28.38 -3.67
CA ASP A 179 -3.00 28.98 -4.01
C ASP A 179 -2.23 28.20 -5.09
N GLY A 180 -2.81 27.10 -5.58
CA GLY A 180 -2.22 26.23 -6.59
C GLY A 180 -1.27 25.17 -6.04
N GLU A 181 -0.94 25.23 -4.74
CA GLU A 181 -0.02 24.29 -4.11
C GLU A 181 -0.69 22.92 -3.87
N PRO A 182 0.02 21.81 -4.09
CA PRO A 182 -0.51 20.49 -3.85
C PRO A 182 -0.62 20.21 -2.34
N ARG A 183 -1.81 19.82 -1.90
CA ARG A 183 -2.12 19.41 -0.52
C ARG A 183 -2.85 18.07 -0.50
N LEU A 184 -2.64 17.29 0.55
CA LEU A 184 -3.43 16.08 0.78
C LEU A 184 -4.83 16.49 1.22
N SER A 185 -5.83 16.21 0.38
CA SER A 185 -7.19 16.65 0.59
C SER A 185 -8.13 15.47 0.82
N HIS A 186 -9.06 15.66 1.75
CA HIS A 186 -10.19 14.76 1.94
C HIS A 186 -11.11 14.82 0.72
N VAL A 187 -11.62 13.67 0.31
CA VAL A 187 -12.42 13.53 -0.91
C VAL A 187 -13.84 13.09 -0.61
N ARG A 188 -13.98 12.09 0.27
CA ARG A 188 -15.25 11.45 0.64
C ARG A 188 -15.04 10.42 1.73
N ASP A 189 -16.14 10.10 2.39
CA ASP A 189 -16.22 9.08 3.43
C ASP A 189 -17.08 7.90 3.00
N PHE A 190 -16.68 6.71 3.42
CA PHE A 190 -17.48 5.50 3.43
C PHE A 190 -17.64 5.08 4.88
N ASN A 191 -18.72 4.36 5.17
CA ASN A 191 -18.95 3.80 6.48
C ASN A 191 -19.23 2.31 6.32
N LEU A 192 -18.54 1.49 7.11
CA LEU A 192 -18.80 0.07 7.16
C LEU A 192 -19.89 -0.21 8.21
N ASP A 193 -19.53 -0.02 9.48
CA ASP A 193 -20.41 -0.10 10.65
C ASP A 193 -19.70 0.64 11.80
N GLY A 194 -20.13 0.53 13.05
CA GLY A 194 -19.53 1.19 14.21
C GLY A 194 -18.32 0.49 14.84
N ALA A 195 -17.62 -0.40 14.12
CA ALA A 195 -16.49 -1.18 14.65
C ALA A 195 -15.17 -0.83 13.94
N PRO A 196 -14.00 -0.95 14.61
CA PRO A 196 -12.72 -0.61 14.03
C PRO A 196 -12.46 -1.31 12.69
N ILE A 197 -12.02 -0.55 11.68
CA ILE A 197 -11.60 -1.13 10.41
C ILE A 197 -10.28 -1.87 10.62
N SER A 198 -10.25 -3.14 10.26
CA SER A 198 -9.12 -4.02 10.47
C SER A 198 -8.33 -4.32 9.19
N ALA A 199 -8.99 -4.26 8.03
CA ALA A 199 -8.36 -4.45 6.73
C ALA A 199 -9.10 -3.68 5.64
N ILE A 200 -8.35 -3.19 4.66
CA ILE A 200 -8.88 -2.63 3.41
C ILE A 200 -8.12 -3.27 2.27
N ALA A 201 -8.82 -3.85 1.31
CA ALA A 201 -8.21 -4.46 0.13
C ALA A 201 -8.78 -3.82 -1.14
N PRO A 202 -7.99 -3.04 -1.89
CA PRO A 202 -8.42 -2.45 -3.15
C PRO A 202 -8.52 -3.52 -4.24
N GLU A 203 -9.43 -3.32 -5.20
CA GLU A 203 -9.41 -4.11 -6.43
C GLU A 203 -8.21 -3.73 -7.30
N GLN A 204 -7.59 -4.73 -7.94
CA GLN A 204 -6.38 -4.50 -8.74
C GLN A 204 -6.66 -3.85 -10.10
N ARG A 205 -7.91 -3.86 -10.59
CA ARG A 205 -8.23 -3.45 -11.98
C ARG A 205 -9.40 -2.51 -12.13
N ARG A 206 -10.17 -2.29 -11.06
CA ARG A 206 -11.32 -1.38 -11.06
C ARG A 206 -11.23 -0.50 -9.83
N LYS A 207 -12.13 0.48 -9.75
CA LYS A 207 -12.14 1.46 -8.66
C LYS A 207 -12.95 0.98 -7.45
N GLY A 208 -13.08 -0.33 -7.27
CA GLY A 208 -13.70 -0.94 -6.09
C GLY A 208 -12.68 -1.21 -4.98
N PHE A 209 -13.19 -1.40 -3.76
CA PHE A 209 -12.42 -1.95 -2.65
C PHE A 209 -13.34 -2.70 -1.69
N ILE A 210 -12.75 -3.59 -0.90
CA ILE A 210 -13.43 -4.23 0.22
C ILE A 210 -12.80 -3.79 1.53
N ALA A 211 -13.59 -3.77 2.60
CA ALA A 211 -13.09 -3.51 3.95
C ALA A 211 -13.66 -4.51 4.95
N LEU A 212 -12.93 -4.80 6.01
CA LEU A 212 -13.33 -5.70 7.09
C LEU A 212 -13.20 -4.99 8.42
N ASP A 213 -14.21 -5.09 9.28
CA ASP A 213 -14.09 -4.62 10.65
C ASP A 213 -13.70 -5.73 11.64
N GLU A 214 -13.37 -5.35 12.87
CA GLU A 214 -13.02 -6.28 13.95
C GLU A 214 -14.14 -7.28 14.30
N LYS A 215 -15.40 -6.96 13.99
CA LYS A 215 -16.56 -7.83 14.21
C LYS A 215 -16.76 -8.86 13.10
N GLY A 216 -15.99 -8.79 12.01
CA GLY A 216 -16.10 -9.71 10.88
C GLY A 216 -17.18 -9.31 9.86
N ASN A 217 -17.63 -8.05 9.87
CA ASN A 217 -18.45 -7.50 8.79
C ASN A 217 -17.55 -7.15 7.62
N LEU A 218 -17.91 -7.61 6.43
CA LEU A 218 -17.24 -7.27 5.18
C LEU A 218 -18.05 -6.16 4.50
N GLY A 219 -17.41 -5.14 3.97
CA GLY A 219 -18.03 -4.15 3.09
C GLY A 219 -17.45 -4.24 1.70
N VAL A 220 -18.29 -4.04 0.69
CA VAL A 220 -17.90 -3.91 -0.71
C VAL A 220 -18.30 -2.52 -1.16
N PHE A 221 -17.33 -1.75 -1.64
CA PHE A 221 -17.48 -0.33 -1.95
C PHE A 221 -16.98 -0.03 -3.36
N HIS A 222 -17.59 0.97 -3.98
CA HIS A 222 -17.11 1.55 -5.23
C HIS A 222 -16.67 3.00 -4.99
N SER A 223 -15.36 3.26 -5.13
CA SER A 223 -14.74 4.51 -4.67
C SER A 223 -15.25 5.77 -5.41
N THR A 224 -15.31 5.75 -6.75
CA THR A 224 -15.68 6.95 -7.52
C THR A 224 -17.18 7.20 -7.59
N ALA A 225 -17.99 6.13 -7.72
CA ALA A 225 -19.45 6.23 -7.64
C ALA A 225 -19.95 6.56 -6.22
N HIS A 226 -19.09 6.48 -5.19
CA HIS A 226 -19.43 6.69 -3.79
C HIS A 226 -20.61 5.83 -3.33
N ARG A 227 -20.50 4.51 -3.57
CA ARG A 227 -21.57 3.56 -3.26
C ARG A 227 -21.08 2.44 -2.37
N THR A 228 -21.88 2.14 -1.34
CA THR A 228 -21.83 0.87 -0.61
C THR A 228 -22.64 -0.15 -1.39
N LEU A 229 -21.98 -1.21 -1.87
CA LEU A 229 -22.62 -2.25 -2.68
C LEU A 229 -23.20 -3.36 -1.79
N LEU A 230 -22.48 -3.76 -0.74
CA LEU A 230 -22.86 -4.86 0.13
C LEU A 230 -22.15 -4.76 1.48
N VAL A 231 -22.84 -5.10 2.58
CA VAL A 231 -22.22 -5.24 3.91
C VAL A 231 -22.72 -6.53 4.61
N PRO A 232 -22.22 -7.73 4.27
CA PRO A 232 -22.63 -8.94 4.96
C PRO A 232 -21.71 -9.24 6.16
N PRO A 233 -22.23 -9.82 7.25
CA PRO A 233 -21.39 -10.51 8.22
C PRO A 233 -20.81 -11.76 7.55
N VAL A 234 -19.49 -11.89 7.51
CA VAL A 234 -18.81 -13.03 6.86
C VAL A 234 -18.07 -13.92 7.85
N ALA A 235 -17.84 -13.42 9.07
CA ALA A 235 -17.17 -14.13 10.14
C ALA A 235 -17.54 -13.58 11.53
N ALA A 236 -17.07 -14.25 12.57
CA ALA A 236 -17.27 -13.83 13.97
C ALA A 236 -16.20 -12.85 14.48
N SER A 237 -15.09 -12.66 13.74
CA SER A 237 -14.09 -11.63 14.02
C SER A 237 -13.29 -11.31 12.76
N SER A 238 -12.40 -10.32 12.84
CA SER A 238 -11.43 -10.02 11.78
C SER A 238 -10.42 -11.17 11.52
N GLY A 239 -9.72 -11.07 10.39
CA GLY A 239 -8.65 -11.94 9.94
C GLY A 239 -7.94 -11.37 8.70
N VAL A 240 -7.04 -12.15 8.11
CA VAL A 240 -6.31 -11.75 6.89
C VAL A 240 -7.23 -11.90 5.68
N LEU A 241 -7.42 -10.81 4.92
CA LEU A 241 -8.41 -10.71 3.83
C LEU A 241 -7.75 -10.47 2.45
N PRO A 242 -7.16 -11.47 1.80
CA PRO A 242 -6.67 -11.30 0.44
C PRO A 242 -7.83 -11.35 -0.57
N LEU A 243 -7.76 -10.44 -1.55
CA LEU A 243 -8.66 -10.37 -2.70
C LEU A 243 -7.94 -10.83 -3.96
N SER A 244 -8.60 -11.67 -4.75
CA SER A 244 -8.04 -12.12 -6.04
C SER A 244 -7.82 -10.95 -7.02
N PRO A 245 -6.83 -11.04 -7.93
CA PRO A 245 -6.59 -10.05 -8.99
C PRO A 245 -7.81 -9.64 -9.83
N ARG A 246 -8.77 -10.55 -9.99
CA ARG A 246 -10.03 -10.32 -10.75
C ARG A 246 -11.18 -9.86 -9.86
N ALA A 247 -10.92 -9.64 -8.56
CA ALA A 247 -11.90 -9.25 -7.56
C ALA A 247 -13.16 -10.13 -7.51
N ASN A 248 -13.05 -11.42 -7.81
CA ASN A 248 -14.19 -12.35 -7.86
C ASN A 248 -14.09 -13.51 -6.86
N ARG A 249 -13.02 -13.53 -6.07
CA ARG A 249 -12.73 -14.45 -4.98
C ARG A 249 -12.04 -13.68 -3.86
N LEU A 250 -12.50 -13.89 -2.63
CA LEU A 250 -11.81 -13.46 -1.43
C LEU A 250 -11.59 -14.65 -0.50
N LEU A 251 -10.48 -14.62 0.23
CA LEU A 251 -10.24 -15.55 1.32
C LEU A 251 -10.28 -14.77 2.63
N LEU A 252 -10.68 -15.43 3.71
CA LEU A 252 -10.54 -14.90 5.06
C LEU A 252 -9.81 -15.94 5.91
N GLY A 253 -8.61 -15.59 6.34
CA GLY A 253 -7.80 -16.39 7.26
C GLY A 253 -8.07 -15.98 8.70
N GLN A 254 -8.67 -16.85 9.51
CA GLN A 254 -9.00 -16.58 10.92
C GLN A 254 -8.88 -17.87 11.74
N GLY A 255 -8.20 -17.80 12.89
CA GLY A 255 -8.11 -18.93 13.84
C GLY A 255 -7.58 -20.23 13.22
N GLY A 256 -6.61 -20.12 12.29
CA GLY A 256 -6.05 -21.27 11.57
C GLY A 256 -6.95 -21.86 10.47
N LYS A 257 -8.13 -21.26 10.20
CA LYS A 257 -9.03 -21.65 9.12
C LYS A 257 -8.97 -20.65 7.97
N ILE A 258 -9.22 -21.14 6.76
CA ILE A 258 -9.36 -20.30 5.56
C ILE A 258 -10.80 -20.45 5.04
N HIS A 259 -11.57 -19.38 5.14
CA HIS A 259 -12.88 -19.26 4.53
C HIS A 259 -12.74 -18.76 3.10
N ARG A 260 -13.56 -19.27 2.17
CA ARG A 260 -13.50 -18.91 0.76
C ARG A 260 -14.85 -18.36 0.33
N PHE A 261 -14.86 -17.20 -0.31
CA PHE A 261 -16.09 -16.61 -0.83
C PHE A 261 -15.95 -16.26 -2.30
N ALA A 262 -17.06 -16.39 -3.02
CA ALA A 262 -17.21 -15.89 -4.38
C ALA A 262 -17.78 -14.48 -4.29
N LEU A 263 -17.09 -13.50 -4.89
CA LEU A 263 -17.62 -12.16 -5.06
C LEU A 263 -18.16 -12.05 -6.49
N ARG A 264 -19.43 -11.69 -6.63
CA ARG A 264 -20.06 -11.38 -7.91
C ARG A 264 -20.55 -9.96 -7.87
N ASP A 265 -19.84 -9.09 -8.56
CA ASP A 265 -20.23 -7.72 -8.79
C ASP A 265 -20.58 -7.58 -10.29
N PRO A 266 -21.87 -7.52 -10.65
CA PRO A 266 -22.30 -7.47 -12.05
C PRO A 266 -22.07 -6.10 -12.71
N HIS A 267 -21.62 -5.09 -11.96
CA HIS A 267 -21.38 -3.75 -12.47
C HIS A 267 -19.86 -3.48 -12.60
N PRO A 268 -19.37 -2.90 -13.71
CA PRO A 268 -17.96 -2.55 -13.88
C PRO A 268 -17.50 -1.44 -12.93
#